data_AF-A0A248KHE6-F1
#
_entry.id   AF-A0A248KHE6-F1
#
_cell.length_a   1.000
_cell.length_b   1.000
_cell.length_c   1.000
_cell.angle_alpha   90.00
_cell.angle_beta   90.00
_cell.angle_gamma   90.00
#
_symmetry.space_group_name_H-M   'P 1'
#
loop_
_entity.id
_entity.type
_entity.pdbx_description
1 polymer ?
#
loop_
_entity_poly.entity_id
_entity_poly.type
_entity_poly.pdbx_seq_one_letter_code
_entity_poly.pdbx_strand_id
1 'polypeptide(L)'
;MTIDSFQLISLFKKYGFEYKKSSSGHGFYAFTFKAGFFHNAEVVYSNEANTEEIEKCLSELDNIGYSTKKSLFESIEDVAEQLFKGFFNVDEWKERIATEYKHYCEKMISLLPDGAMNYSYVQVPYDKNGSKHNSGIIEDIISEINSEDSKLIIIEAPAGFGKTCTSYEILTSLISIEDALFLSLLNFLEIDKQKFLAMFLFGRLIEVSEQSKVILL
;
A
#
# COMPACT_ATOMS: atom_id res chain seq x y z
N MET A 1 -20.76 -4.92 21.39
CA MET A 1 -19.33 -5.14 21.10
C MET A 1 -18.62 -3.84 21.43
N THR A 2 -17.72 -3.86 22.41
CA THR A 2 -17.11 -2.64 22.95
C THR A 2 -15.84 -2.28 22.19
N ILE A 3 -15.81 -1.08 21.61
CA ILE A 3 -14.62 -0.54 20.92
C ILE A 3 -13.51 -0.30 21.94
N ASP A 4 -12.31 -0.86 21.72
CA ASP A 4 -11.11 -0.42 22.43
C ASP A 4 -10.68 0.96 21.89
N SER A 5 -11.13 1.99 22.60
CA SER A 5 -10.87 3.39 22.24
C SER A 5 -9.38 3.73 22.10
N PHE A 6 -8.51 3.10 22.90
CA PHE A 6 -7.09 3.44 22.89
C PHE A 6 -6.42 2.91 21.63
N GLN A 7 -6.73 1.66 21.27
CA GLN A 7 -6.23 1.04 20.04
C GLN A 7 -6.74 1.78 18.80
N LEU A 8 -8.04 2.09 18.75
CA LEU A 8 -8.65 2.80 17.63
C LEU A 8 -8.03 4.20 17.44
N ILE A 9 -7.90 4.97 18.52
CA ILE A 9 -7.31 6.32 18.46
C ILE A 9 -5.83 6.23 18.05
N SER A 10 -5.08 5.27 18.59
CA SER A 10 -3.68 5.06 18.21
C SER A 10 -3.53 4.73 16.73
N LEU A 11 -4.40 3.88 16.20
CA LEU A 11 -4.42 3.50 14.78
C LEU A 11 -4.65 4.72 13.88
N PHE A 12 -5.74 5.46 14.08
CA PHE A 12 -6.05 6.66 13.27
C PHE A 12 -4.94 7.72 13.33
N LYS A 13 -4.31 7.91 14.50
CA LYS A 13 -3.17 8.83 14.65
C LYS A 13 -1.97 8.43 13.80
N LYS A 14 -1.70 7.13 13.61
CA LYS A 14 -0.61 6.67 12.73
C LYS A 14 -0.82 7.09 11.27
N TYR A 15 -2.08 7.21 10.84
CA TYR A 15 -2.44 7.70 9.51
C TYR A 15 -2.61 9.24 9.44
N GLY A 16 -2.22 9.96 10.50
CA GLY A 16 -2.27 11.41 10.56
C GLY A 16 -3.65 12.00 10.87
N PHE A 17 -4.62 11.19 11.28
CA PHE A 17 -5.92 11.70 11.72
C PHE A 17 -5.86 12.25 13.14
N GLU A 18 -6.61 13.32 13.38
CA GLU A 18 -6.84 13.89 14.70
C GLU A 18 -8.14 13.34 15.30
N TYR A 19 -8.07 12.84 16.53
CA TYR A 19 -9.25 12.45 17.29
C TYR A 19 -10.00 13.66 17.85
N LYS A 20 -11.32 13.77 17.57
CA LYS A 20 -12.19 14.85 18.02
C LYS A 20 -13.09 14.38 19.16
N LYS A 21 -12.57 14.47 20.39
CA LYS A 21 -13.29 14.10 21.62
C LYS A 21 -14.63 14.84 21.79
N SER A 22 -14.68 16.13 21.43
CA SER A 22 -15.90 16.95 21.52
C SER A 22 -17.01 16.52 20.56
N SER A 23 -16.64 15.85 19.47
CA SER A 23 -17.54 15.35 18.44
C SER A 23 -17.70 13.82 18.55
N SER A 24 -17.29 13.22 19.66
CA SER A 24 -17.44 11.78 19.93
C SER A 24 -18.48 11.57 21.03
N GLY A 25 -19.15 10.44 21.00
CA GLY A 25 -20.24 10.12 21.93
C GLY A 25 -20.21 8.68 22.42
N HIS A 26 -21.34 8.19 22.90
CA HIS A 26 -21.43 6.81 23.38
C HIS A 26 -21.47 5.85 22.18
N GLY A 27 -20.48 4.96 22.11
CA GLY A 27 -20.40 3.95 21.06
C GLY A 27 -19.84 4.44 19.72
N PHE A 28 -19.41 5.69 19.58
CA PHE A 28 -18.80 6.21 18.34
C PHE A 28 -17.67 7.24 18.59
N TYR A 29 -16.74 7.31 17.64
CA TYR A 29 -15.53 8.14 17.68
C TYR A 29 -15.37 8.91 16.37
N ALA A 30 -15.16 10.22 16.48
CA ALA A 30 -14.94 11.09 15.32
C ALA A 30 -13.45 11.39 15.12
N PHE A 31 -12.99 11.25 13.89
CA PHE A 31 -11.63 11.51 13.44
C PHE A 31 -11.64 12.51 12.28
N THR A 32 -10.64 13.38 12.22
CA THR A 32 -10.52 14.35 11.12
C THR A 32 -9.11 14.36 10.57
N PHE A 33 -8.97 14.45 9.25
CA PHE A 33 -7.71 14.56 8.54
C PHE A 33 -7.70 15.83 7.70
N LYS A 34 -6.58 16.56 7.75
CA LYS A 34 -6.37 17.78 6.96
C LYS A 34 -5.06 17.71 6.21
N ALA A 35 -5.14 17.76 4.89
CA ALA A 35 -3.98 17.89 4.01
C ALA A 35 -4.27 18.94 2.92
N GLY A 36 -3.72 20.14 3.09
CA GLY A 36 -3.97 21.26 2.18
C GLY A 36 -5.46 21.62 2.10
N PHE A 37 -6.04 21.55 0.90
CA PHE A 37 -7.46 21.81 0.65
C PHE A 37 -8.38 20.59 0.95
N PHE A 38 -7.81 19.43 1.27
CA PHE A 38 -8.58 18.22 1.55
C PHE A 38 -8.82 18.08 3.05
N HIS A 39 -10.09 18.20 3.44
CA HIS A 39 -10.54 18.10 4.82
C HIS A 39 -11.49 16.91 4.87
N ASN A 40 -11.06 15.80 5.47
CA ASN A 40 -11.85 14.58 5.59
C ASN A 40 -12.22 14.35 7.06
N ALA A 41 -13.40 13.81 7.31
CA ALA A 41 -13.81 13.36 8.63
C ALA A 41 -14.43 11.98 8.57
N GLU A 42 -14.05 11.12 9.50
CA GLU A 42 -14.56 9.75 9.59
C GLU A 42 -15.11 9.50 11.00
N VAL A 43 -16.35 9.02 11.06
CA VAL A 43 -17.00 8.60 12.30
C VAL A 43 -17.05 7.08 12.32
N VAL A 44 -16.31 6.49 13.25
CA VAL A 44 -16.31 5.04 13.50
C VAL A 44 -17.26 4.73 14.63
N TYR A 45 -18.25 3.87 14.38
CA TYR A 45 -19.32 3.57 15.34
C TYR A 45 -19.53 2.09 15.55
N SER A 46 -20.02 1.71 16.73
CA SER A 46 -20.43 0.35 17.06
C SER A 46 -21.96 0.19 16.91
N ASN A 47 -22.44 -1.05 16.90
CA ASN A 47 -23.88 -1.36 16.88
C ASN A 47 -24.66 -0.81 18.09
N GLU A 48 -23.97 -0.38 19.16
CA GLU A 48 -24.58 0.19 20.38
C GLU A 48 -24.75 1.72 20.28
N ALA A 49 -24.19 2.35 19.24
CA ALA A 49 -24.25 3.80 19.08
C ALA A 49 -25.63 4.28 18.61
N ASN A 50 -26.02 5.46 19.06
CA ASN A 50 -27.25 6.10 18.60
C ASN A 50 -27.05 6.68 17.19
N THR A 51 -27.80 6.15 16.21
CA THR A 51 -27.77 6.61 14.81
C THR A 51 -28.05 8.11 14.67
N GLU A 52 -28.96 8.68 15.45
CA GLU A 52 -29.28 10.11 15.38
C GLU A 52 -28.10 10.99 15.81
N GLU A 53 -27.35 10.56 16.83
CA GLU A 53 -26.15 11.28 17.29
C GLU A 53 -25.02 11.22 16.26
N ILE A 54 -24.86 10.08 15.58
CA ILE A 54 -23.88 9.92 14.50
C ILE A 54 -24.21 10.84 13.33
N GLU A 55 -25.47 10.83 12.85
CA GLU A 55 -25.90 11.67 11.72
C GLU A 55 -25.79 13.16 12.05
N LYS A 56 -26.09 13.54 13.30
CA LYS A 56 -25.88 14.90 13.78
C LYS A 56 -24.39 15.28 13.75
N CYS A 57 -23.52 14.41 14.26
CA CYS A 57 -22.07 14.64 14.23
C CYS A 57 -21.55 14.79 12.80
N LEU A 58 -21.96 13.92 11.87
CA LEU A 58 -21.59 14.01 10.46
C LEU A 58 -22.08 15.32 9.86
N SER A 59 -23.33 15.70 10.10
CA SER A 59 -23.89 16.96 9.61
C SER A 59 -23.12 18.19 10.13
N GLU A 60 -22.73 18.19 11.41
CA GLU A 60 -21.92 19.26 12.00
C GLU A 60 -20.53 19.37 11.36
N LEU A 61 -19.89 18.23 11.08
CA LEU A 61 -18.58 18.17 10.41
C LEU A 61 -18.66 18.58 8.94
N ASP A 62 -19.72 18.19 8.23
CA ASP A 62 -19.98 18.57 6.85
C ASP A 62 -20.22 20.09 6.72
N ASN A 63 -21.03 20.66 7.63
CA ASN A 63 -21.31 22.10 7.66
C ASN A 63 -20.08 22.98 7.88
N ILE A 64 -19.03 22.46 8.50
CA ILE A 64 -17.76 23.18 8.69
C ILE A 64 -16.71 22.83 7.61
N GLY A 65 -17.12 22.12 6.55
CA GLY A 65 -16.35 21.93 5.32
C GLY A 65 -15.56 20.62 5.23
N TYR A 66 -15.84 19.61 6.07
CA TYR A 66 -15.23 18.29 5.90
C TYR A 66 -16.06 17.41 4.97
N SER A 67 -15.39 16.64 4.10
CA SER A 67 -16.00 15.48 3.47
C SER A 67 -16.16 14.37 4.52
N THR A 68 -17.39 13.95 4.78
CA THR A 68 -17.70 13.04 5.89
C THR A 68 -17.92 11.61 5.43
N LYS A 69 -17.43 10.66 6.23
CA LYS A 69 -17.62 9.22 6.07
C LYS A 69 -18.04 8.62 7.40
N LYS A 70 -18.88 7.59 7.37
CA LYS A 70 -19.21 6.76 8.52
C LYS A 70 -18.81 5.31 8.27
N SER A 71 -18.28 4.66 9.29
CA SER A 71 -17.75 3.29 9.20
C SER A 71 -18.17 2.49 10.42
N LEU A 72 -18.76 1.31 10.18
CA LEU A 72 -19.11 0.39 11.25
C LEU A 72 -17.84 -0.29 11.77
N PHE A 73 -17.71 -0.34 13.10
CA PHE A 73 -16.63 -1.06 13.77
C PHE A 73 -16.98 -2.55 13.87
N GLU A 74 -16.23 -3.38 13.15
CA GLU A 74 -16.29 -4.84 13.23
C GLU A 74 -15.14 -5.40 14.08
N SER A 75 -13.91 -5.03 13.73
CA SER A 75 -12.67 -5.39 14.43
C SER A 75 -11.62 -4.28 14.27
N ILE A 76 -10.55 -4.30 15.06
CA ILE A 76 -9.46 -3.33 14.88
C ILE A 76 -8.67 -3.64 13.60
N GLU A 77 -8.59 -4.92 13.23
CA GLU A 77 -7.97 -5.42 12.02
C GLU A 77 -8.71 -4.91 10.77
N ASP A 78 -10.05 -4.99 10.75
CA ASP A 78 -10.89 -4.47 9.66
C ASP A 78 -10.71 -2.97 9.48
N VAL A 79 -10.71 -2.21 10.58
CA VAL A 79 -10.51 -0.76 10.52
C VAL A 79 -9.11 -0.43 10.01
N ALA A 80 -8.10 -1.18 10.43
CA ALA A 80 -6.73 -1.01 9.94
C ALA A 80 -6.63 -1.32 8.44
N GLU A 81 -7.29 -2.37 7.97
CA GLU A 81 -7.37 -2.73 6.56
C GLU A 81 -8.09 -1.66 5.73
N GLN A 82 -9.24 -1.16 6.19
CA GLN A 82 -9.99 -0.11 5.51
C GLN A 82 -9.22 1.20 5.43
N LEU A 83 -8.56 1.60 6.53
CA LEU A 83 -7.68 2.77 6.56
C LEU A 83 -6.52 2.60 5.59
N PHE A 84 -5.87 1.43 5.57
CA PHE A 84 -4.79 1.15 4.64
C PHE A 84 -5.26 1.26 3.18
N LYS A 85 -6.35 0.56 2.83
CA LYS A 85 -6.93 0.57 1.48
C LYS A 85 -7.30 1.97 1.02
N GLY A 86 -7.97 2.74 1.88
CA GLY A 86 -8.40 4.11 1.56
C GLY A 86 -7.28 5.13 1.52
N PHE A 87 -6.22 4.97 2.33
CA PHE A 87 -5.09 5.91 2.34
C PHE A 87 -4.16 5.70 1.14
N PHE A 88 -4.00 4.45 0.68
CA PHE A 88 -3.07 4.09 -0.40
C PHE A 88 -3.75 3.81 -1.74
N ASN A 89 -5.08 3.94 -1.85
CA ASN A 89 -5.86 3.62 -3.05
C ASN A 89 -5.45 2.29 -3.68
N VAL A 90 -5.44 1.22 -2.87
CA VAL A 90 -4.84 -0.07 -3.25
C VAL A 90 -5.45 -0.63 -4.53
N ASP A 91 -6.76 -0.50 -4.73
CA ASP A 91 -7.45 -1.01 -5.91
C ASP A 91 -7.04 -0.26 -7.19
N GLU A 92 -6.99 1.08 -7.13
CA GLU A 92 -6.50 1.91 -8.25
C GLU A 92 -5.03 1.59 -8.57
N TRP A 93 -4.21 1.36 -7.54
CA TRP A 93 -2.82 0.96 -7.71
C TRP A 93 -2.72 -0.41 -8.41
N LYS A 94 -3.49 -1.41 -7.97
CA LYS A 94 -3.53 -2.75 -8.61
C LYS A 94 -3.95 -2.66 -10.08
N GLU A 95 -5.00 -1.91 -10.38
CA GLU A 95 -5.48 -1.71 -11.75
C GLU A 95 -4.44 -1.01 -12.64
N ARG A 96 -3.78 0.02 -12.12
CA ARG A 96 -2.72 0.74 -12.82
C ARG A 96 -1.56 -0.21 -13.17
N ILE A 97 -1.08 -0.99 -12.19
CA ILE A 97 0.03 -1.92 -12.42
C ILE A 97 -0.34 -3.02 -13.43
N ALA A 98 -1.55 -3.58 -13.34
CA ALA A 98 -2.04 -4.55 -14.32
C ALA A 98 -2.07 -3.97 -15.75
N THR A 99 -2.51 -2.72 -15.87
CA THR A 99 -2.55 -2.00 -17.15
C THR A 99 -1.15 -1.72 -17.69
N GLU A 100 -0.23 -1.24 -16.84
CA GLU A 100 1.17 -0.99 -17.21
C GLU A 100 1.86 -2.29 -17.66
N TYR A 101 1.64 -3.40 -16.97
CA TYR A 101 2.17 -4.70 -17.34
C TYR A 101 1.65 -5.18 -18.70
N LYS A 102 0.33 -5.06 -18.94
CA LYS A 102 -0.27 -5.40 -20.23
C LYS A 102 0.36 -4.58 -21.36
N HIS A 103 0.49 -3.26 -21.17
CA HIS A 103 1.10 -2.39 -22.16
C HIS A 103 2.58 -2.75 -22.41
N TYR A 104 3.30 -3.10 -21.35
CA TYR A 104 4.67 -3.59 -21.46
C TYR A 104 4.75 -4.87 -22.31
N CYS A 105 3.89 -5.86 -22.05
CA CYS A 105 3.82 -7.10 -22.83
C CYS A 105 3.51 -6.84 -24.32
N GLU A 106 2.52 -6.00 -24.61
CA GLU A 106 2.17 -5.61 -25.98
C GLU A 106 3.35 -4.93 -26.69
N LYS A 107 4.04 -4.03 -25.99
CA LYS A 107 5.25 -3.37 -26.50
C LYS A 107 6.35 -4.39 -26.78
N MET A 108 6.63 -5.33 -25.89
CA MET A 108 7.64 -6.37 -26.12
C MET A 108 7.29 -7.25 -27.32
N ILE A 109 6.03 -7.66 -27.47
CA ILE A 109 5.57 -8.47 -28.61
C ILE A 109 5.74 -7.69 -29.93
N SER A 110 5.40 -6.40 -29.96
CA SER A 110 5.55 -5.57 -31.17
C SER A 110 6.99 -5.38 -31.65
N LEU A 111 7.99 -5.69 -30.82
CA LEU A 111 9.41 -5.68 -31.21
C LEU A 111 9.87 -7.01 -31.84
N LEU A 112 9.03 -8.04 -31.81
CA LEU A 112 9.32 -9.37 -32.35
C LEU A 112 8.77 -9.53 -33.78
N PRO A 113 9.26 -10.52 -34.55
CA PRO A 113 8.77 -10.80 -35.90
C PRO A 113 7.27 -11.11 -35.94
N ASP A 114 6.66 -10.88 -37.10
CA ASP A 114 5.26 -11.20 -37.37
C ASP A 114 4.94 -12.66 -37.00
N GLY A 115 3.93 -12.85 -36.14
CA GLY A 115 3.51 -14.16 -35.63
C GLY A 115 3.87 -14.43 -34.16
N ALA A 116 4.61 -13.54 -33.49
CA ALA A 116 4.74 -13.58 -32.05
C ALA A 116 3.40 -13.25 -31.37
N MET A 117 2.86 -14.19 -30.57
CA MET A 117 1.53 -14.05 -29.97
C MET A 117 1.58 -13.74 -28.47
N ASN A 118 2.63 -14.19 -27.77
CA ASN A 118 2.69 -14.15 -26.31
C ASN A 118 4.05 -13.67 -25.81
N TYR A 119 4.01 -12.87 -24.76
CA TYR A 119 5.17 -12.56 -23.93
C TYR A 119 5.33 -13.66 -22.87
N SER A 120 6.56 -14.05 -22.57
CA SER A 120 6.88 -14.96 -21.47
C SER A 120 8.21 -14.56 -20.85
N TYR A 121 8.22 -14.43 -19.52
CA TYR A 121 9.43 -14.13 -18.77
C TYR A 121 10.38 -15.32 -18.77
N VAL A 122 11.67 -15.04 -19.02
CA VAL A 122 12.74 -16.03 -18.93
C VAL A 122 13.42 -15.86 -17.59
N GLN A 123 13.29 -16.87 -16.73
CA GLN A 123 13.96 -16.92 -15.43
C GLN A 123 15.49 -16.90 -15.63
N VAL A 124 16.15 -15.96 -14.95
CA VAL A 124 17.60 -15.79 -15.01
C VAL A 124 18.25 -16.33 -13.74
N PRO A 125 19.41 -17.00 -13.84
CA PRO A 125 20.21 -17.33 -12.67
C PRO A 125 20.62 -16.05 -11.94
N TYR A 126 20.63 -16.09 -10.61
CA TYR A 126 21.08 -14.98 -9.76
C TYR A 126 21.86 -15.49 -8.55
N ASP A 127 22.68 -14.60 -8.01
CA ASP A 127 23.38 -14.81 -6.75
C ASP A 127 22.71 -13.96 -5.66
N LYS A 128 22.46 -14.57 -4.50
CA LYS A 128 21.91 -13.91 -3.32
C LYS A 128 22.97 -13.90 -2.23
N ASN A 129 23.38 -12.73 -1.76
CA ASN A 129 24.42 -12.58 -0.73
C ASN A 129 25.71 -13.38 -1.04
N GLY A 130 26.11 -13.41 -2.31
CA GLY A 130 27.32 -14.12 -2.78
C GLY A 130 27.17 -15.64 -2.95
N SER A 131 25.96 -16.18 -2.80
CA SER A 131 25.67 -17.61 -3.00
C SER A 131 24.72 -17.82 -4.17
N LYS A 132 25.01 -18.80 -5.02
CA LYS A 132 24.11 -19.21 -6.10
C LYS A 132 22.81 -19.72 -5.53
N HIS A 133 21.70 -19.21 -6.05
CA HIS A 133 20.37 -19.65 -5.67
C HIS A 133 19.72 -20.44 -6.82
N ASN A 134 18.94 -21.47 -6.48
CA ASN A 134 18.35 -22.39 -7.46
C ASN A 134 16.84 -22.15 -7.68
N SER A 135 16.19 -21.32 -6.86
CA SER A 135 14.81 -20.87 -7.11
C SER A 135 14.79 -19.79 -8.19
N GLY A 136 13.62 -19.50 -8.77
CA GLY A 136 13.45 -18.31 -9.60
C GLY A 136 13.57 -17.04 -8.75
N ILE A 137 14.05 -15.96 -9.36
CA ILE A 137 14.29 -14.69 -8.68
C ILE A 137 12.99 -14.05 -8.20
N ILE A 138 11.91 -14.24 -8.96
CA ILE A 138 10.59 -13.69 -8.65
C ILE A 138 10.06 -14.35 -7.37
N GLU A 139 10.02 -15.67 -7.33
CA GLU A 139 9.50 -16.44 -6.20
C GLU A 139 10.30 -16.18 -4.92
N ASP A 140 11.63 -16.07 -5.03
CA ASP A 140 12.49 -15.73 -3.91
C ASP A 140 12.19 -14.34 -3.36
N ILE A 141 12.07 -13.33 -4.23
CA ILE A 141 11.72 -11.97 -3.83
C ILE A 141 10.34 -11.93 -3.16
N ILE A 142 9.33 -12.60 -3.73
CA ILE A 142 8.01 -12.69 -3.10
C ILE A 142 8.09 -13.34 -1.72
N SER A 143 8.91 -14.39 -1.56
CA SER A 143 9.09 -15.05 -0.26
C SER A 143 9.77 -14.14 0.78
N GLU A 144 10.75 -13.35 0.35
CA GLU A 144 11.41 -12.35 1.20
C GLU A 144 10.45 -11.24 1.60
N ILE A 145 9.59 -10.81 0.67
CA ILE A 145 8.57 -9.79 0.93
C ILE A 145 7.53 -10.27 1.93
N ASN A 146 7.12 -11.54 1.85
CA ASN A 146 6.14 -12.12 2.76
C ASN A 146 6.72 -12.51 4.12
N SER A 147 8.02 -12.29 4.37
CA SER A 147 8.63 -12.54 5.67
C SER A 147 8.25 -11.46 6.70
N GLU A 148 8.29 -11.79 7.99
CA GLU A 148 7.88 -10.86 9.06
C GLU A 148 8.85 -9.68 9.24
N ASP A 149 10.05 -9.76 8.68
CA ASP A 149 11.11 -8.77 8.82
C ASP A 149 11.03 -7.69 7.73
N SER A 150 11.29 -6.43 8.11
CA SER A 150 11.46 -5.36 7.14
C SER A 150 12.78 -5.52 6.38
N LYS A 151 12.72 -5.58 5.04
CA LYS A 151 13.88 -5.85 4.18
C LYS A 151 14.01 -4.84 3.06
N LEU A 152 15.26 -4.44 2.78
CA LEU A 152 15.64 -3.72 1.56
C LEU A 152 16.25 -4.72 0.58
N ILE A 153 15.64 -4.87 -0.59
CA ILE A 153 16.11 -5.79 -1.64
C ILE A 153 16.72 -4.96 -2.77
N ILE A 154 17.98 -5.22 -3.12
CA ILE A 154 18.67 -4.54 -4.20
C ILE A 154 18.95 -5.57 -5.31
N ILE A 155 18.48 -5.30 -6.52
CA ILE A 155 18.71 -6.15 -7.69
C ILE A 155 19.77 -5.48 -8.56
N GLU A 156 20.97 -6.06 -8.58
CA GLU A 156 22.08 -5.58 -9.41
C GLU A 156 22.27 -6.50 -10.61
N ALA A 157 22.24 -5.94 -11.82
CA ALA A 157 22.54 -6.67 -13.05
C ALA A 157 23.05 -5.72 -14.16
N PRO A 158 23.94 -6.17 -15.06
CA PRO A 158 24.40 -5.34 -16.17
C PRO A 158 23.27 -4.86 -17.09
N ALA A 159 23.55 -3.89 -17.96
CA ALA A 159 22.59 -3.43 -18.96
C ALA A 159 22.19 -4.59 -19.90
N GLY A 160 20.89 -4.71 -20.20
CA GLY A 160 20.36 -5.78 -21.06
C GLY A 160 20.04 -7.11 -20.35
N PHE A 161 20.34 -7.26 -19.06
CA PHE A 161 20.08 -8.49 -18.29
C PHE A 161 18.64 -8.58 -17.73
N GLY A 162 17.68 -7.89 -18.34
CA GLY A 162 16.26 -8.06 -17.98
C GLY A 162 15.83 -7.46 -16.65
N LYS A 163 16.53 -6.43 -16.12
CA LYS A 163 16.11 -5.69 -14.91
C LYS A 163 14.65 -5.21 -15.00
N THR A 164 14.33 -4.51 -16.09
CA THR A 164 12.98 -3.98 -16.34
C THR A 164 11.93 -5.09 -16.46
N CYS A 165 12.24 -6.19 -17.15
CA CYS A 165 11.34 -7.33 -17.26
C CYS A 165 11.06 -7.92 -15.88
N THR A 166 12.13 -8.18 -15.11
CA THR A 166 12.07 -8.74 -13.75
C THR A 166 11.24 -7.85 -12.82
N SER A 167 11.39 -6.53 -12.93
CA SER A 167 10.58 -5.56 -12.19
C SER A 167 9.09 -5.70 -12.44
N TYR A 168 8.70 -5.80 -13.71
CA TYR A 168 7.31 -5.99 -14.11
C TYR A 168 6.74 -7.35 -13.63
N GLU A 169 7.54 -8.41 -13.67
CA GLU A 169 7.14 -9.72 -13.14
C GLU A 169 6.91 -9.69 -11.62
N ILE A 170 7.79 -9.02 -10.88
CA ILE A 170 7.64 -8.84 -9.42
C ILE A 170 6.34 -8.08 -9.15
N LEU A 171 6.12 -6.95 -9.84
CA LEU A 171 4.91 -6.14 -9.70
C LEU A 171 3.63 -6.93 -9.95
N THR A 172 3.57 -7.66 -11.06
CA THR A 172 2.41 -8.48 -11.43
C THR A 172 2.17 -9.62 -10.46
N SER A 173 3.25 -10.24 -9.97
CA SER A 173 3.17 -11.26 -8.92
C SER A 173 2.62 -10.69 -7.62
N LEU A 174 3.01 -9.47 -7.23
CA LEU A 174 2.55 -8.81 -6.01
C LEU A 174 1.06 -8.45 -6.04
N ILE A 175 0.56 -7.93 -7.18
CA ILE A 175 -0.88 -7.59 -7.29
C ILE A 175 -1.78 -8.82 -7.32
N SER A 176 -1.22 -9.99 -7.64
CA SER A 176 -1.93 -11.28 -7.69
C SER A 176 -2.08 -11.93 -6.31
N ILE A 177 -1.43 -11.39 -5.28
CA ILE A 177 -1.56 -11.87 -3.89
C ILE A 177 -2.75 -11.14 -3.24
N GLU A 178 -3.76 -11.90 -2.81
CA GLU A 178 -4.97 -11.36 -2.17
C GLU A 178 -4.63 -10.61 -0.85
N ASP A 179 -3.73 -11.19 -0.04
CA ASP A 179 -3.33 -10.69 1.28
C ASP A 179 -2.05 -9.85 1.30
N ALA A 180 -1.55 -9.38 0.14
CA ALA A 180 -0.39 -8.47 0.09
C ALA A 180 -0.81 -7.05 0.52
N LEU A 181 -1.32 -6.94 1.74
CA LEU A 181 -1.88 -5.77 2.38
C LEU A 181 -0.85 -4.69 2.74
N PHE A 182 0.40 -4.78 2.28
CA PHE A 182 1.47 -3.90 2.76
C PHE A 182 2.50 -3.52 1.69
N LEU A 183 2.02 -3.06 0.54
CA LEU A 183 2.90 -2.55 -0.53
C LEU A 183 2.52 -1.12 -0.91
N SER A 184 2.53 -0.23 0.08
CA SER A 184 2.61 1.18 -0.23
C SER A 184 4.07 1.58 -0.37
N LEU A 185 4.41 2.04 -1.57
CA LEU A 185 5.73 2.52 -2.03
C LEU A 185 6.63 1.47 -2.69
N LEU A 186 6.09 0.68 -3.62
CA LEU A 186 6.90 0.23 -4.75
C LEU A 186 7.08 1.39 -5.74
N ASN A 187 8.02 2.27 -5.41
CA ASN A 187 8.61 3.13 -6.41
C ASN A 187 9.75 2.34 -7.03
N PHE A 188 9.57 1.93 -8.29
CA PHE A 188 10.67 1.43 -9.08
C PHE A 188 11.54 2.63 -9.47
N LEU A 189 12.56 2.93 -8.67
CA LEU A 189 13.57 3.93 -9.00
C LEU A 189 14.71 3.25 -9.77
N GLU A 190 14.74 3.50 -11.08
CA GLU A 190 15.93 3.24 -11.89
C GLU A 190 17.01 4.25 -11.47
N ILE A 191 17.89 3.81 -10.56
CA ILE A 191 19.00 4.64 -10.06
C ILE A 191 20.00 4.93 -11.18
N ASP A 192 20.30 3.93 -12.04
CA ASP A 192 21.12 4.07 -13.26
C ASP A 192 20.94 2.85 -14.20
N LYS A 193 21.43 2.92 -15.44
CA LYS A 193 21.42 1.86 -16.47
C LYS A 193 21.93 0.49 -16.00
N GLN A 194 22.71 0.44 -14.92
CA GLN A 194 23.31 -0.76 -14.33
C GLN A 194 22.74 -1.17 -12.96
N LYS A 195 21.92 -0.33 -12.31
CA LYS A 195 21.41 -0.58 -10.96
C LYS A 195 19.95 -0.20 -10.87
N PHE A 196 19.15 -1.12 -10.35
CA PHE A 196 17.75 -0.87 -10.12
C PHE A 196 17.43 -1.09 -8.62
N LEU A 197 16.71 -0.15 -8.01
CA LEU A 197 16.32 -0.23 -6.61
C LEU A 197 14.84 -0.59 -6.51
N ALA A 198 14.56 -1.81 -6.06
CA ALA A 198 13.25 -2.18 -5.55
C ALA A 198 13.21 -1.86 -4.06
N MET A 199 12.80 -0.64 -3.70
CA MET A 199 12.56 -0.35 -2.29
C MET A 199 11.22 -0.96 -1.88
N PHE A 200 11.27 -1.94 -0.97
CA PHE A 200 10.08 -2.50 -0.32
C PHE A 200 9.95 -1.84 1.06
N LEU A 201 9.07 -0.86 1.18
CA LEU A 201 8.70 -0.30 2.48
C LEU A 201 7.52 -1.11 3.04
N PHE A 202 7.83 -2.00 3.98
CA PHE A 202 6.80 -2.77 4.68
C PHE A 202 6.09 -1.89 5.70
N GLY A 203 4.79 -1.71 5.49
CA GLY A 203 3.90 -0.97 6.38
C GLY A 203 3.57 -1.67 7.70
N ARG A 204 4.53 -2.32 8.38
CA ARG A 204 4.38 -2.66 9.81
C ARG A 204 5.07 -1.68 10.77
N LEU A 205 5.72 -0.65 10.26
CA LEU A 205 6.33 0.41 11.07
C LEU A 205 5.99 1.80 10.51
N ILE A 206 4.80 2.30 10.87
CA ILE A 206 4.68 3.73 11.17
C ILE A 206 4.95 3.87 12.68
N GLU A 207 6.21 3.65 13.05
CA GLU A 207 6.87 4.59 13.95
C GLU A 207 7.51 5.66 13.05
N VAL A 208 6.69 6.52 12.46
CA VAL A 208 7.19 7.81 11.99
C VAL A 208 7.41 8.65 13.24
N SER A 209 8.52 8.35 13.91
CA SER A 209 9.16 9.30 14.79
C SER A 209 9.49 10.54 13.97
N GLU A 210 9.33 11.71 14.58
CA GLU A 210 9.46 13.06 13.99
C GLU A 210 10.86 13.40 13.40
N GLN A 211 11.68 12.42 13.00
CA GLN A 211 13.03 12.66 12.50
C GLN A 211 13.34 12.10 11.10
N SER A 212 12.46 11.32 10.50
CA SER A 212 12.73 10.78 9.16
C SER A 212 12.21 11.74 8.07
N LYS A 213 13.02 12.75 7.76
CA LYS A 213 13.09 13.23 6.37
C LYS A 213 13.48 12.03 5.53
N VAL A 214 12.49 11.42 4.85
CA VAL A 214 12.76 10.52 3.73
C VAL A 214 13.40 11.39 2.66
N ILE A 215 14.73 11.41 2.65
CA ILE A 215 15.49 11.96 1.52
C ILE A 215 15.39 10.89 0.45
N LEU A 216 14.46 11.11 -0.49
CA LEU A 216 14.49 10.51 -1.81
C LEU A 216 15.79 10.95 -2.47
N LEU A 217 16.76 10.03 -2.56
CA LEU A 217 17.86 10.14 -3.52
C LEU A 217 17.43 9.45 -4.81
#